data_AF-A0A1N6ECU5-F1
#
_entry.id   AF-A0A1N6ECU5-F1
#
_cell.length_a   1.000
_cell.length_b   1.000
_cell.length_c   1.000
_cell.angle_alpha   90.00
_cell.angle_beta   90.00
_cell.angle_gamma   90.00
#
_symmetry.space_group_name_H-M   'P 1'
#
loop_
_entity.id
_entity.type
_entity.pdbx_description
1 polymer ?
#
loop_
_entity_poly.entity_id
_entity_poly.type
_entity_poly.pdbx_seq_one_letter_code
_entity_poly.pdbx_strand_id
1 'polypeptide(L)'
;MSHVPGNHSMSPERFNEAAEPPKAGHGCFFYGCITAIVLAVLLMAGIAISGYFGYQAYLKIVKQYTSPTPTPLPKVEMSKENREALRGRIDAFKHALEQGEDTEPLVLSGDELNVMLADKPDLADRVYFVLEGDKLKGQVSLPLGELALPGLKGRYLNGKAEFVASLQNGQLNVRADSIEVNGQPLSQQIMTGLGNTNLAEDVAKKPENATLLNRLESLQIKDGKLTIKAKPAKERSLETKKQEEPGDVPTTKPDDMPATKPGDVPQPLDTTRDNKPIGENPVEKPSPEPVEKLEKPAAKTVNP
;
A
#
# COMPACT_ATOMS: atom_id res chain seq x y z
N MET A 1 70.38 -87.00 51.30
CA MET A 1 70.11 -85.66 50.74
C MET A 1 69.21 -85.89 49.53
N SER A 2 67.93 -85.54 49.47
CA SER A 2 67.17 -84.52 50.19
C SER A 2 65.65 -84.81 50.09
N HIS A 3 64.92 -84.43 51.14
CA HIS A 3 63.47 -84.13 51.28
C HIS A 3 62.41 -85.00 50.56
N VAL A 4 61.69 -85.86 51.30
CA VAL A 4 60.45 -85.65 52.10
C VAL A 4 59.16 -85.62 51.25
N PRO A 5 58.29 -86.65 51.35
CA PRO A 5 57.00 -86.74 50.67
C PRO A 5 55.83 -86.32 51.59
N GLY A 6 54.73 -85.85 51.00
CA GLY A 6 53.50 -85.49 51.71
C GLY A 6 52.29 -85.57 50.80
N ASN A 7 51.47 -86.58 51.05
CA ASN A 7 50.20 -86.94 50.40
C ASN A 7 49.06 -86.04 50.92
N HIS A 8 48.06 -85.70 50.10
CA HIS A 8 46.64 -85.62 50.51
C HIS A 8 45.66 -85.35 49.33
N SER A 9 44.77 -86.33 49.14
CA SER A 9 43.30 -86.26 48.85
C SER A 9 42.72 -85.67 47.56
N MET A 10 42.11 -86.60 46.80
CA MET A 10 40.84 -86.60 46.04
C MET A 10 39.89 -85.38 46.03
N SER A 11 39.54 -85.02 44.78
CA SER A 11 38.17 -84.78 44.21
C SER A 11 37.33 -83.55 44.66
N PRO A 12 36.23 -83.24 43.93
CA PRO A 12 36.09 -82.70 42.57
C PRO A 12 35.30 -81.35 42.63
N GLU A 13 34.57 -80.95 41.58
CA GLU A 13 33.65 -79.77 41.45
C GLU A 13 34.25 -78.59 40.66
N ARG A 14 33.88 -78.40 39.38
CA ARG A 14 32.63 -77.81 38.84
C ARG A 14 32.35 -76.39 39.33
N PHE A 15 32.71 -75.39 38.51
CA PHE A 15 31.93 -74.18 38.22
C PHE A 15 32.47 -73.68 36.86
N ASN A 16 31.87 -73.99 35.70
CA ASN A 16 30.66 -73.35 35.18
C ASN A 16 30.49 -71.92 35.67
N GLU A 17 31.45 -71.06 35.36
CA GLU A 17 31.18 -69.62 35.30
C GLU A 17 30.62 -69.33 33.91
N ALA A 18 29.29 -69.39 33.80
CA ALA A 18 28.61 -68.81 32.66
C ALA A 18 28.93 -67.31 32.67
N ALA A 19 29.78 -66.86 31.75
CA ALA A 19 29.94 -65.45 31.47
C ALA A 19 28.56 -64.90 31.09
N GLU A 20 27.97 -64.08 31.96
CA GLU A 20 26.76 -63.33 31.61
C GLU A 20 27.05 -62.53 30.34
N PRO A 21 26.18 -62.57 29.31
CA PRO A 21 26.41 -61.80 28.11
C PRO A 21 26.44 -60.30 28.47
N PRO A 22 27.37 -59.50 27.92
CA PRO A 22 27.45 -58.08 28.20
C PRO A 22 26.12 -57.42 27.86
N LYS A 23 25.50 -56.76 28.85
CA LYS A 23 24.26 -56.00 28.66
C LYS A 23 24.51 -54.93 27.60
N ALA A 24 23.78 -55.02 26.49
CA ALA A 24 23.88 -54.07 25.39
C ALA A 24 23.46 -52.67 25.87
N GLY A 25 24.44 -51.81 26.16
CA GLY A 25 24.19 -50.40 26.45
C GLY A 25 23.72 -49.71 25.17
N HIS A 26 22.54 -49.09 25.20
CA HIS A 26 22.08 -48.26 24.09
C HIS A 26 23.02 -47.07 23.93
N GLY A 27 23.83 -47.08 22.88
CA GLY A 27 24.85 -46.06 22.63
C GLY A 27 24.27 -44.67 22.42
N CYS A 28 25.14 -43.66 22.57
CA CYS A 28 24.87 -42.22 22.39
C CYS A 28 24.07 -41.88 21.11
N PHE A 29 24.20 -42.67 20.05
CA PHE A 29 23.46 -42.49 18.80
C PHE A 29 21.93 -42.68 18.95
N PHE A 30 21.50 -43.57 19.86
CA PHE A 30 20.07 -43.81 20.13
C PHE A 30 19.46 -42.65 20.92
N TYR A 31 20.12 -42.21 21.99
CA TYR A 31 19.67 -41.05 22.78
C TYR A 31 19.81 -39.73 22.02
N GLY A 32 20.85 -39.57 21.19
CA GLY A 32 21.03 -38.40 20.33
C GLY A 32 19.95 -38.30 19.26
N CYS A 33 19.61 -39.41 18.60
CA CYS A 33 18.54 -39.45 17.60
C CYS A 33 17.16 -39.20 18.23
N ILE A 34 16.85 -39.84 19.36
CA ILE A 34 15.60 -39.59 20.10
C ILE A 34 15.52 -38.13 20.55
N THR A 35 16.59 -37.57 21.10
CA THR A 35 16.63 -36.17 21.53
C THR A 35 16.42 -35.22 20.36
N ALA A 36 17.06 -35.47 19.21
CA ALA A 36 16.88 -34.68 18.00
C ALA A 36 15.43 -34.74 17.48
N ILE A 37 14.80 -35.92 17.49
CA ILE A 37 13.40 -36.10 17.09
C ILE A 37 12.48 -35.34 18.05
N VAL A 38 12.68 -35.45 19.36
CA VAL A 38 11.88 -34.74 20.35
C VAL A 38 12.02 -33.23 20.17
N LEU A 39 13.23 -32.71 19.99
CA LEU A 39 13.45 -31.28 19.73
C LEU A 39 12.80 -30.82 18.42
N ALA A 40 12.88 -31.62 17.35
CA ALA A 40 12.21 -31.33 16.09
C ALA A 40 10.69 -31.28 16.25
N VAL A 41 10.09 -32.22 16.98
CA VAL A 41 8.65 -32.24 17.28
C VAL A 41 8.26 -31.03 18.12
N LEU A 42 9.03 -30.68 19.16
CA LEU A 42 8.77 -29.51 19.99
C LEU A 42 8.88 -28.21 19.19
N LEU A 43 9.84 -28.11 18.27
CA LEU A 43 10.00 -26.95 17.39
C LEU A 43 8.82 -26.85 16.41
N MET A 44 8.42 -27.95 15.77
CA MET A 44 7.25 -28.00 14.89
C MET A 44 5.96 -27.65 15.64
N ALA A 45 5.77 -28.18 16.86
CA ALA A 45 4.66 -27.83 17.72
C ALA A 45 4.70 -26.34 18.10
N GLY A 46 5.88 -25.80 18.43
CA GLY A 46 6.07 -24.38 18.74
C GLY A 46 5.70 -23.47 17.57
N ILE A 47 6.11 -23.82 16.35
CA ILE A 47 5.76 -23.10 15.12
C ILE A 47 4.24 -23.18 14.87
N ALA A 48 3.65 -24.37 14.99
CA ALA A 48 2.21 -24.56 14.79
C ALA A 48 1.38 -23.75 15.80
N ILE A 49 1.76 -23.78 17.07
CA ILE A 49 1.12 -23.01 18.14
C ILE A 49 1.26 -21.52 17.88
N SER A 50 2.48 -21.05 17.57
CA SER A 50 2.74 -19.63 17.29
C SER A 50 1.97 -19.14 16.06
N GLY A 51 1.93 -19.95 15.00
CA GLY A 51 1.14 -19.68 13.79
C GLY A 51 -0.35 -19.61 14.08
N TYR A 52 -0.88 -20.54 14.89
CA TYR A 52 -2.28 -20.54 15.29
C TYR A 52 -2.66 -19.28 16.10
N PHE A 53 -1.87 -18.93 17.12
CA PHE A 53 -2.11 -17.73 17.91
C PHE A 53 -1.92 -16.44 17.11
N GLY A 54 -0.92 -16.38 16.23
CA GLY A 54 -0.71 -15.28 15.31
C GLY A 54 -1.90 -15.09 14.36
N TYR A 55 -2.42 -16.19 13.80
CA TYR A 55 -3.59 -16.17 12.94
C TYR A 55 -4.85 -15.70 13.68
N GLN A 56 -5.08 -16.18 14.91
CA GLN A 56 -6.22 -15.75 15.72
C GLN A 56 -6.11 -14.26 16.11
N ALA A 57 -4.91 -13.79 16.47
CA ALA A 57 -4.66 -12.38 16.75
C ALA A 57 -4.93 -11.51 15.53
N TYR A 58 -4.47 -11.93 14.35
CA TYR A 58 -4.76 -11.27 13.08
C TYR A 58 -6.26 -11.19 12.79
N LEU A 59 -7.00 -12.30 12.92
CA LEU A 59 -8.46 -12.29 12.70
C LEU A 59 -9.19 -11.37 13.69
N LYS A 60 -8.68 -11.23 14.92
CA LYS A 60 -9.23 -10.30 15.91
C LYS A 60 -9.04 -8.84 15.46
N ILE A 61 -7.85 -8.49 14.98
CA ILE A 61 -7.55 -7.15 14.43
C ILE A 61 -8.45 -6.86 13.23
N VAL A 62 -8.57 -7.82 12.29
CA VAL A 62 -9.47 -7.70 11.14
C VAL A 62 -10.89 -7.41 11.62
N LYS A 63 -11.44 -8.20 12.55
CA LYS A 63 -12.80 -8.00 13.06
C LYS A 63 -12.98 -6.66 13.77
N GLN A 64 -11.96 -6.16 14.44
CA GLN A 64 -12.00 -4.90 15.16
C GLN A 64 -12.09 -3.70 14.22
N TYR A 65 -11.26 -3.68 13.17
CA TYR A 65 -11.14 -2.52 12.26
C TYR A 65 -11.98 -2.62 10.98
N THR A 66 -12.75 -3.69 10.80
CA THR A 66 -13.56 -3.88 9.60
C THR A 66 -14.96 -4.32 9.95
N SER A 67 -15.92 -3.99 9.11
CA SER A 67 -17.35 -4.29 9.28
C SER A 67 -17.83 -5.33 8.26
N PRO A 68 -18.80 -6.19 8.58
CA PRO A 68 -19.49 -6.99 7.57
C PRO A 68 -20.43 -6.17 6.66
N THR A 69 -20.70 -4.91 7.00
CA THR A 69 -21.60 -4.03 6.25
C THR A 69 -20.92 -2.72 5.84
N PRO A 70 -21.20 -2.20 4.64
CA PRO A 70 -20.75 -0.87 4.24
C PRO A 70 -21.43 0.21 5.08
N THR A 71 -20.75 1.33 5.28
CA THR A 71 -21.36 2.54 5.83
C THR A 71 -22.07 3.28 4.69
N PRO A 72 -23.36 3.64 4.83
CA PRO A 72 -24.05 4.40 3.80
C PRO A 72 -23.41 5.77 3.64
N LEU A 73 -22.96 6.08 2.43
CA LEU A 73 -22.43 7.40 2.08
C LEU A 73 -23.56 8.26 1.47
N PRO A 74 -23.65 9.55 1.82
CA PRO A 74 -24.63 10.44 1.21
C PRO A 74 -24.40 10.56 -0.30
N LYS A 75 -25.49 10.67 -1.04
CA LYS A 75 -25.45 10.95 -2.48
C LYS A 75 -25.80 12.40 -2.71
N VAL A 76 -24.92 13.12 -3.42
CA VAL A 76 -25.17 14.50 -3.80
C VAL A 76 -25.84 14.51 -5.17
N GLU A 77 -27.08 14.99 -5.20
CA GLU A 77 -27.80 15.23 -6.44
C GLU A 77 -27.68 16.70 -6.83
N MET A 78 -27.18 16.94 -8.04
CA MET A 78 -27.07 18.26 -8.63
C MET A 78 -27.75 18.26 -10.00
N SER A 79 -28.51 19.31 -10.29
CA SER A 79 -29.20 19.48 -11.57
C SER A 79 -28.20 19.54 -12.74
N LYS A 80 -28.66 19.23 -13.95
CA LYS A 80 -27.78 19.22 -15.14
C LYS A 80 -27.19 20.60 -15.39
N GLU A 81 -27.99 21.63 -15.25
CA GLU A 81 -27.62 23.04 -15.44
C GLU A 81 -26.52 23.44 -14.45
N ASN A 82 -26.66 23.08 -13.18
CA ASN A 82 -25.66 23.38 -12.15
C ASN A 82 -24.36 22.60 -12.37
N ARG A 83 -24.43 21.34 -12.85
CA ARG A 83 -23.23 20.56 -13.20
C ARG A 83 -22.48 21.14 -14.39
N GLU A 84 -23.20 21.60 -15.42
CA GLU A 84 -22.60 22.25 -16.58
C GLU A 84 -21.94 23.57 -16.19
N ALA A 85 -22.59 24.38 -15.34
CA ALA A 85 -22.00 25.60 -14.79
C ALA A 85 -20.74 25.31 -13.95
N LEU A 86 -20.76 24.26 -13.11
CA LEU A 86 -19.59 23.83 -12.33
C LEU A 86 -18.43 23.44 -13.24
N ARG A 87 -18.68 22.59 -14.26
CA ARG A 87 -17.66 22.18 -15.23
C ARG A 87 -17.09 23.38 -15.98
N GLY A 88 -17.95 24.28 -16.46
CA GLY A 88 -17.54 25.51 -17.14
C GLY A 88 -16.61 26.37 -16.28
N ARG A 89 -16.91 26.55 -14.98
CA ARG A 89 -16.05 27.29 -14.04
C ARG A 89 -14.70 26.62 -13.85
N ILE A 90 -14.67 25.30 -13.71
CA ILE A 90 -13.43 24.54 -13.53
C ILE A 90 -12.58 24.57 -14.80
N ASP A 91 -13.19 24.39 -15.97
CA ASP A 91 -12.51 24.35 -17.26
C ASP A 91 -11.97 25.74 -17.63
N ALA A 92 -12.74 26.80 -17.38
CA ALA A 92 -12.26 28.17 -17.55
C ALA A 92 -11.04 28.47 -16.65
N PHE A 93 -11.09 28.06 -15.39
CA PHE A 93 -9.97 28.22 -14.46
C PHE A 93 -8.73 27.44 -14.91
N LYS A 94 -8.89 26.18 -15.34
CA LYS A 94 -7.78 25.36 -15.89
C LYS A 94 -7.19 25.98 -17.14
N HIS A 95 -8.04 26.43 -18.08
CA HIS A 95 -7.59 27.06 -19.31
C HIS A 95 -6.77 28.32 -19.01
N ALA A 96 -7.23 29.18 -18.10
CA ALA A 96 -6.47 30.37 -17.70
C ALA A 96 -5.14 30.01 -17.00
N LEU A 97 -5.09 28.93 -16.22
CA LEU A 97 -3.83 28.43 -15.66
C LEU A 97 -2.85 27.97 -16.74
N GLU A 98 -3.35 27.33 -17.79
CA GLU A 98 -2.55 26.81 -18.91
C GLU A 98 -2.05 27.91 -19.83
N GLN A 99 -2.89 28.91 -20.14
CA GLN A 99 -2.52 30.06 -20.96
C GLN A 99 -1.68 31.10 -20.21
N GLY A 100 -1.49 30.93 -18.90
CA GLY A 100 -0.76 31.91 -18.09
C GLY A 100 -1.54 33.21 -17.87
N GLU A 101 -2.86 33.19 -18.03
CA GLU A 101 -3.74 34.35 -17.87
C GLU A 101 -4.15 34.55 -16.40
N ASP A 102 -4.49 35.78 -16.04
CA ASP A 102 -5.09 36.09 -14.74
C ASP A 102 -6.52 35.54 -14.69
N THR A 103 -6.89 34.97 -13.55
CA THR A 103 -8.21 34.37 -13.35
C THR A 103 -8.67 34.57 -11.91
N GLU A 104 -9.98 34.64 -11.71
CA GLU A 104 -10.57 34.75 -10.38
C GLU A 104 -10.35 33.47 -9.56
N PRO A 105 -10.31 33.55 -8.23
CA PRO A 105 -10.22 32.37 -7.38
C PRO A 105 -11.35 31.37 -7.65
N LEU A 106 -10.99 30.09 -7.85
CA LEU A 106 -11.97 29.02 -7.94
C LEU A 106 -12.44 28.63 -6.54
N VAL A 107 -13.72 28.84 -6.25
CA VAL A 107 -14.34 28.51 -4.97
C VAL A 107 -15.28 27.32 -5.15
N LEU A 108 -15.02 26.22 -4.44
CA LEU A 108 -15.78 24.98 -4.49
C LEU A 108 -16.40 24.67 -3.12
N SER A 109 -17.67 24.27 -3.12
CA SER A 109 -18.39 23.72 -1.98
C SER A 109 -18.15 22.22 -1.83
N GLY A 110 -18.51 21.66 -0.66
CA GLY A 110 -18.45 20.22 -0.43
C GLY A 110 -19.29 19.43 -1.44
N ASP A 111 -20.48 19.93 -1.77
CA ASP A 111 -21.38 19.31 -2.74
C ASP A 111 -20.76 19.26 -4.14
N GLU A 112 -20.14 20.36 -4.60
CA GLU A 112 -19.44 20.41 -5.88
C GLU A 112 -18.27 19.41 -5.92
N LEU A 113 -17.51 19.27 -4.83
CA LEU A 113 -16.45 18.26 -4.72
C LEU A 113 -16.99 16.84 -4.82
N ASN A 114 -18.10 16.54 -4.12
CA ASN A 114 -18.72 15.22 -4.15
C ASN A 114 -19.34 14.90 -5.52
N VAL A 115 -19.88 15.89 -6.23
CA VAL A 115 -20.38 15.70 -7.60
C VAL A 115 -19.23 15.35 -8.55
N MET A 116 -18.08 16.02 -8.42
CA MET A 116 -16.89 15.67 -9.21
C MET A 116 -16.37 14.28 -8.88
N LEU A 117 -16.46 13.88 -7.62
CA LEU A 117 -16.06 12.55 -7.16
C LEU A 117 -16.99 11.46 -7.70
N ALA A 118 -18.29 11.77 -7.83
CA ALA A 118 -19.29 10.87 -8.39
C ALA A 118 -19.04 10.53 -9.87
N ASP A 119 -18.31 11.38 -10.61
CA ASP A 119 -17.89 11.11 -12.00
C ASP A 119 -16.73 10.09 -12.08
N LYS A 120 -16.16 9.67 -10.94
CA LYS A 120 -15.08 8.67 -10.86
C LYS A 120 -15.65 7.34 -10.34
N PRO A 121 -15.81 6.30 -11.20
CA PRO A 121 -16.44 5.04 -10.80
C PRO A 121 -15.80 4.37 -9.59
N ASP A 122 -14.47 4.47 -9.47
CA ASP A 122 -13.71 3.87 -8.38
C ASP A 122 -13.92 4.58 -7.02
N LEU A 123 -14.50 5.78 -7.02
CA LEU A 123 -14.64 6.62 -5.82
C LEU A 123 -16.09 6.99 -5.48
N ALA A 124 -16.99 6.99 -6.47
CA ALA A 124 -18.35 7.52 -6.38
C ALA A 124 -19.17 6.97 -5.20
N ASP A 125 -19.11 5.67 -4.94
CA ASP A 125 -19.82 5.02 -3.83
C ASP A 125 -18.88 4.62 -2.67
N ARG A 126 -17.64 5.14 -2.66
CA ARG A 126 -16.58 4.71 -1.74
C ARG A 126 -16.06 5.83 -0.84
N VAL A 127 -16.21 7.09 -1.26
CA VAL A 127 -15.68 8.26 -0.57
C VAL A 127 -16.71 9.39 -0.59
N TYR A 128 -16.80 10.14 0.51
CA TYR A 128 -17.64 11.33 0.64
C TYR A 128 -16.92 12.39 1.45
N PHE A 129 -17.04 13.66 1.03
CA PHE A 129 -16.39 14.79 1.67
C PHE A 129 -17.39 15.77 2.28
N VAL A 130 -17.01 16.38 3.39
CA VAL A 130 -17.71 17.51 4.01
C VAL A 130 -16.66 18.58 4.30
N LEU A 131 -16.93 19.81 3.87
CA LEU A 131 -16.13 20.97 4.25
C LEU A 131 -16.82 21.64 5.44
N GLU A 132 -16.13 21.76 6.57
CA GLU A 132 -16.69 22.33 7.79
C GLU A 132 -15.65 23.23 8.46
N GLY A 133 -15.96 24.52 8.57
CA GLY A 133 -14.99 25.53 9.00
C GLY A 133 -13.78 25.53 8.07
N ASP A 134 -12.59 25.26 8.65
CA ASP A 134 -11.31 25.21 7.95
C ASP A 134 -10.81 23.77 7.71
N LYS A 135 -11.68 22.77 7.89
CA LYS A 135 -11.33 21.35 7.79
C LYS A 135 -12.09 20.64 6.67
N LEU A 136 -11.44 19.64 6.08
CA LEU A 136 -12.04 18.64 5.20
C LEU A 136 -12.30 17.36 5.99
N LYS A 137 -13.57 17.00 6.17
CA LYS A 137 -13.95 15.71 6.74
C LYS A 137 -14.22 14.72 5.62
N GLY A 138 -13.49 13.62 5.59
CA GLY A 138 -13.70 12.51 4.67
C GLY A 138 -14.41 11.35 5.37
N GLN A 139 -15.32 10.68 4.65
CA GLN A 139 -15.92 9.41 5.04
C GLN A 139 -15.66 8.41 3.94
N VAL A 140 -15.26 7.19 4.31
CA VAL A 140 -14.95 6.13 3.35
C VAL A 140 -15.64 4.83 3.71
N SER A 141 -16.04 4.07 2.70
CA SER A 141 -16.50 2.69 2.82
C SER A 141 -15.89 1.86 1.69
N LEU A 142 -14.82 1.14 2.01
CA LEU A 142 -14.04 0.39 1.03
C LEU A 142 -14.29 -1.11 1.17
N PRO A 143 -14.77 -1.80 0.12
CA PRO A 143 -14.87 -3.26 0.15
C PRO A 143 -13.46 -3.87 0.18
N LEU A 144 -13.21 -4.77 1.13
CA LEU A 144 -11.92 -5.44 1.29
C LEU A 144 -11.88 -6.82 0.64
N GLY A 145 -12.97 -7.25 0.00
CA GLY A 145 -13.03 -8.55 -0.66
C GLY A 145 -12.09 -8.70 -1.86
N GLU A 146 -11.67 -7.59 -2.46
CA GLU A 146 -10.68 -7.56 -3.55
C GLU A 146 -9.25 -7.82 -3.04
N LEU A 147 -8.99 -7.55 -1.76
CA LEU A 147 -7.74 -7.92 -1.11
C LEU A 147 -7.79 -9.43 -0.83
N ALA A 148 -6.95 -10.21 -1.51
CA ALA A 148 -6.85 -11.66 -1.37
C ALA A 148 -6.22 -12.10 -0.02
N LEU A 149 -6.63 -11.46 1.08
CA LEU A 149 -6.18 -11.72 2.43
C LEU A 149 -7.23 -12.54 3.21
N PRO A 150 -6.81 -13.52 4.03
CA PRO A 150 -7.73 -14.32 4.84
C PRO A 150 -8.62 -13.45 5.73
N GLY A 151 -9.92 -13.75 5.79
CA GLY A 151 -10.84 -13.06 6.69
C GLY A 151 -11.34 -11.68 6.23
N LEU A 152 -10.88 -11.13 5.09
CA LEU A 152 -11.37 -9.86 4.53
C LEU A 152 -12.55 -10.02 3.56
N LYS A 153 -12.81 -11.23 3.08
CA LYS A 153 -13.90 -11.50 2.14
C LYS A 153 -15.25 -11.08 2.73
N GLY A 154 -15.99 -10.24 1.99
CA GLY A 154 -17.28 -9.70 2.42
C GLY A 154 -17.20 -8.66 3.55
N ARG A 155 -16.00 -8.14 3.86
CA ARG A 155 -15.80 -7.10 4.87
C ARG A 155 -15.49 -5.76 4.23
N TYR A 156 -15.73 -4.70 4.98
CA TYR A 156 -15.57 -3.32 4.60
C TYR A 156 -14.66 -2.59 5.58
N LEU A 157 -13.75 -1.77 5.06
CA LEU A 157 -13.06 -0.75 5.83
C LEU A 157 -13.92 0.51 5.81
N ASN A 158 -14.55 0.80 6.93
CA ASN A 158 -15.32 2.01 7.12
C ASN A 158 -14.48 2.99 7.94
N GLY A 159 -14.35 4.22 7.48
CA GLY A 159 -13.52 5.20 8.17
C GLY A 159 -14.06 6.62 8.05
N LYS A 160 -13.66 7.44 9.02
CA LYS A 160 -13.84 8.89 9.00
C LYS A 160 -12.50 9.54 9.28
N ALA A 161 -12.22 10.66 8.64
CA ALA A 161 -10.99 11.39 8.90
C ALA A 161 -11.23 12.88 8.74
N GLU A 162 -10.58 13.68 9.59
CA GLU A 162 -10.50 15.13 9.42
C GLU A 162 -9.11 15.49 8.91
N PHE A 163 -9.06 16.33 7.89
CA PHE A 163 -7.85 16.80 7.27
C PHE A 163 -7.79 18.31 7.27
N VAL A 164 -6.58 18.83 7.45
CA VAL A 164 -6.24 20.22 7.15
C VAL A 164 -5.41 20.20 5.88
N ALA A 165 -5.82 21.00 4.90
CA ALA A 165 -5.14 21.11 3.61
C ALA A 165 -4.80 22.57 3.32
N SER A 166 -3.55 22.81 2.94
CA SER A 166 -3.08 24.11 2.47
C SER A 166 -2.07 23.96 1.35
N LEU A 167 -2.05 24.89 0.41
CA LEU A 167 -1.01 25.03 -0.60
C LEU A 167 -0.39 26.41 -0.46
N GLN A 168 0.92 26.46 -0.36
CA GLN A 168 1.69 27.70 -0.35
C GLN A 168 2.94 27.49 -1.21
N ASN A 169 3.21 28.42 -2.12
CA ASN A 169 4.41 28.39 -2.97
C ASN A 169 4.60 27.06 -3.72
N GLY A 170 3.52 26.49 -4.26
CA GLY A 170 3.56 25.21 -4.99
C GLY A 170 3.69 23.95 -4.12
N GLN A 171 3.79 24.09 -2.78
CA GLN A 171 3.89 22.95 -1.86
C GLN A 171 2.53 22.64 -1.23
N LEU A 172 1.90 21.54 -1.67
CA LEU A 172 0.65 21.06 -1.11
C LEU A 172 0.93 20.32 0.19
N ASN A 173 0.33 20.78 1.28
CA ASN A 173 0.42 20.19 2.61
C ASN A 173 -0.96 19.69 3.03
N VAL A 174 -1.09 18.38 3.20
CA VAL A 174 -2.31 17.73 3.68
C VAL A 174 -1.95 16.92 4.92
N ARG A 175 -2.58 17.19 6.05
CA ARG A 175 -2.33 16.49 7.31
C ARG A 175 -3.63 15.95 7.87
N ALA A 176 -3.56 14.76 8.42
CA ALA A 176 -4.67 14.20 9.19
C ALA A 176 -4.66 14.82 10.60
N ASP A 177 -5.80 15.36 11.01
CA ASP A 177 -6.04 15.87 12.35
C ASP A 177 -6.69 14.79 13.23
N SER A 178 -7.63 14.03 12.67
CA SER A 178 -8.23 12.86 13.31
C SER A 178 -8.54 11.76 12.30
N ILE A 179 -8.46 10.50 12.73
CA ILE A 179 -8.86 9.35 11.94
C ILE A 179 -9.57 8.36 12.85
N GLU A 180 -10.71 7.89 12.38
CA GLU A 180 -11.51 6.83 12.97
C GLU A 180 -11.67 5.69 11.97
N VAL A 181 -11.51 4.46 12.45
CA VAL A 181 -11.74 3.25 11.68
C VAL A 181 -12.77 2.41 12.41
N ASN A 182 -13.86 2.07 11.73
CA ASN A 182 -14.99 1.32 12.27
C ASN A 182 -15.55 1.95 13.56
N GLY A 183 -15.59 3.28 13.62
CA GLY A 183 -16.05 4.05 14.79
C GLY A 183 -15.06 4.10 15.97
N GLN A 184 -13.84 3.58 15.79
CA GLN A 184 -12.78 3.66 16.80
C GLN A 184 -11.70 4.65 16.37
N PRO A 185 -11.33 5.63 17.21
CA PRO A 185 -10.20 6.50 16.89
C PRO A 185 -8.91 5.67 16.82
N LEU A 186 -8.01 6.04 15.92
CA LEU A 186 -6.68 5.45 15.89
C LEU A 186 -5.91 5.77 17.18
N SER A 187 -4.97 4.90 17.55
CA SER A 187 -4.15 5.11 18.74
C SER A 187 -3.31 6.38 18.61
N GLN A 188 -3.02 7.04 19.73
CA GLN A 188 -2.25 8.28 19.73
C GLN A 188 -0.87 8.14 19.09
N GLN A 189 -0.24 6.97 19.22
CA GLN A 189 1.04 6.67 18.58
C GLN A 189 0.94 6.66 17.05
N ILE A 190 -0.14 6.10 16.49
CA ILE A 190 -0.37 6.11 15.03
C ILE A 190 -0.71 7.52 14.56
N MET A 191 -1.59 8.23 15.28
CA MET A 191 -1.96 9.62 14.97
C MET A 191 -0.76 10.57 15.02
N THR A 192 0.16 10.39 15.97
CA THR A 192 1.39 11.21 16.06
C THR A 192 2.28 11.01 14.83
N GLY A 193 2.35 9.79 14.29
CA GLY A 193 3.05 9.53 13.04
C GLY A 193 2.35 10.22 11.86
N LEU A 194 1.07 9.94 11.65
CA LEU A 194 0.30 10.43 10.51
C LEU A 194 0.12 11.95 10.51
N GLY A 195 -0.14 12.56 11.67
CA GLY A 195 -0.31 14.00 11.82
C GLY A 195 0.99 14.79 11.60
N ASN A 196 2.15 14.12 11.66
CA ASN A 196 3.44 14.71 11.34
C ASN A 196 3.87 14.55 9.87
N THR A 197 3.17 13.71 9.12
CA THR A 197 3.45 13.43 7.71
C THR A 197 2.55 14.25 6.80
N ASN A 198 3.12 14.78 5.72
CA ASN A 198 2.34 15.36 4.64
C ASN A 198 1.80 14.24 3.74
N LEU A 199 0.49 14.00 3.78
CA LEU A 199 -0.18 12.96 2.99
C LEU A 199 -0.21 13.26 1.48
N ALA A 200 0.14 14.49 1.08
CA ALA A 200 0.21 14.90 -0.32
C ALA A 200 1.63 14.94 -0.88
N GLU A 201 2.64 14.45 -0.15
CA GLU A 201 4.04 14.50 -0.59
C GLU A 201 4.24 13.83 -1.96
N ASP A 202 3.59 12.70 -2.20
CA ASP A 202 3.70 11.97 -3.46
C ASP A 202 2.89 12.59 -4.60
N VAL A 203 1.92 13.46 -4.29
CA VAL A 203 1.12 14.15 -5.31
C VAL A 203 2.04 15.05 -6.15
N ALA A 204 2.97 15.75 -5.50
CA ALA A 204 3.93 16.64 -6.16
C ALA A 204 5.04 15.90 -6.91
N LYS A 205 5.23 14.59 -6.69
CA LYS A 205 6.24 13.78 -7.41
C LYS A 205 5.81 13.45 -8.84
N LYS A 206 4.51 13.54 -9.15
CA LYS A 206 4.00 13.33 -10.51
C LYS A 206 4.21 14.60 -11.34
N PRO A 207 4.87 14.54 -12.52
CA PRO A 207 5.20 15.72 -13.31
C PRO A 207 3.99 16.61 -13.63
N GLU A 208 2.88 16.01 -14.06
CA GLU A 208 1.64 16.71 -14.40
C GLU A 208 1.09 17.50 -13.20
N ASN A 209 1.10 16.91 -12.01
CA ASN A 209 0.63 17.55 -10.79
C ASN A 209 1.59 18.65 -10.33
N ALA A 210 2.90 18.42 -10.41
CA ALA A 210 3.91 19.41 -10.04
C ALA A 210 3.75 20.69 -10.87
N THR A 211 3.56 20.55 -12.18
CA THR A 211 3.32 21.67 -13.08
C THR A 211 2.06 22.45 -12.70
N LEU A 212 0.97 21.77 -12.38
CA LEU A 212 -0.27 22.43 -11.94
C LEU A 212 -0.10 23.11 -10.59
N LEU A 213 0.45 22.43 -9.58
CA LEU A 213 0.65 22.98 -8.24
C LEU A 213 1.56 24.21 -8.25
N ASN A 214 2.60 24.23 -9.08
CA ASN A 214 3.50 25.37 -9.22
C ASN A 214 2.84 26.61 -9.85
N ARG A 215 1.73 26.43 -10.58
CA ARG A 215 0.95 27.54 -11.14
C ARG A 215 -0.06 28.13 -10.16
N LEU A 216 -0.29 27.45 -9.04
CA LEU A 216 -1.20 27.90 -7.99
C LEU A 216 -0.44 28.73 -6.94
N GLU A 217 -1.07 29.81 -6.52
CA GLU A 217 -0.59 30.67 -5.43
C GLU A 217 -0.95 30.04 -4.10
N SER A 218 -2.23 29.66 -3.95
CA SER A 218 -2.77 29.10 -2.72
C SER A 218 -3.95 28.17 -2.96
N LEU A 219 -4.14 27.27 -2.01
CA LEU A 219 -5.30 26.42 -1.83
C LEU A 219 -5.59 26.41 -0.34
N GLN A 220 -6.82 26.71 0.03
CA GLN A 220 -7.21 26.78 1.44
C GLN A 220 -8.68 26.37 1.60
N ILE A 221 -8.98 25.70 2.70
CA ILE A 221 -10.34 25.46 3.14
C ILE A 221 -10.68 26.54 4.15
N LYS A 222 -11.74 27.31 3.88
CA LYS A 222 -12.20 28.38 4.76
C LYS A 222 -13.70 28.53 4.66
N ASP A 223 -14.36 28.74 5.80
CA ASP A 223 -15.80 28.99 5.87
C ASP A 223 -16.63 27.89 5.16
N GLY A 224 -16.18 26.63 5.24
CA GLY A 224 -16.84 25.49 4.58
C GLY A 224 -16.68 25.45 3.06
N LYS A 225 -15.72 26.20 2.49
CA LYS A 225 -15.44 26.22 1.05
C LYS A 225 -13.95 26.03 0.76
N LEU A 226 -13.65 25.33 -0.32
CA LEU A 226 -12.32 25.19 -0.86
C LEU A 226 -12.06 26.35 -1.83
N THR A 227 -11.07 27.19 -1.54
CA THR A 227 -10.65 28.28 -2.41
C THR A 227 -9.30 27.99 -3.01
N ILE A 228 -9.19 28.06 -4.34
CA ILE A 228 -7.97 27.83 -5.11
C ILE A 228 -7.64 29.11 -5.87
N LYS A 229 -6.43 29.64 -5.69
CA LYS A 229 -5.94 30.85 -6.37
C LYS A 229 -4.78 30.54 -7.29
N ALA A 230 -4.83 31.09 -8.50
CA ALA A 230 -3.73 31.06 -9.45
C ALA A 230 -2.67 32.08 -9.06
N LYS A 231 -1.39 31.80 -9.32
CA LYS A 231 -0.32 32.83 -9.25
C LYS A 231 -0.61 33.94 -10.27
N PRO A 232 -0.18 35.19 -10.06
CA PRO A 232 -0.32 36.22 -11.08
C PRO A 232 0.34 35.82 -12.42
N ALA A 233 -0.28 36.16 -13.55
CA ALA A 233 0.24 35.90 -14.90
C ALA A 233 1.69 36.37 -15.08
N LYS A 234 1.98 37.56 -14.55
CA LYS A 234 3.31 38.18 -14.60
C LYS A 234 4.38 37.34 -13.92
N GLU A 235 4.08 36.73 -12.78
CA GLU A 235 5.03 35.88 -12.04
C GLU A 235 5.23 34.53 -12.72
N ARG A 236 4.17 33.95 -13.30
CA ARG A 236 4.25 32.69 -14.08
C ARG A 236 5.14 32.85 -15.32
N SER A 237 5.10 34.01 -16.00
CA SER A 237 5.89 34.27 -17.22
C SER A 237 7.40 34.46 -16.97
N LEU A 238 7.79 34.92 -15.78
CA LEU A 238 9.20 35.16 -15.42
C LEU A 238 9.94 33.85 -15.13
N GLU A 239 9.22 32.84 -14.64
CA GLU A 239 9.80 31.54 -14.28
C GLU A 239 10.06 30.67 -15.53
N THR A 240 9.18 30.74 -16.53
CA THR A 240 9.39 30.12 -17.85
C THR A 240 10.62 30.69 -18.57
N LYS A 241 10.81 32.02 -18.50
CA LYS A 241 11.95 32.69 -19.17
C LYS A 241 13.31 32.37 -18.54
N LYS A 242 13.35 31.96 -17.28
CA LYS A 242 14.58 31.56 -16.57
C LYS A 242 15.02 30.12 -16.92
N GLN A 243 14.14 29.28 -17.45
CA GLN A 243 14.45 27.92 -17.87
C GLN A 243 14.83 27.79 -19.35
N GLU A 244 14.63 28.83 -20.16
CA GLU A 244 14.95 28.84 -21.60
C GLU A 244 16.23 29.61 -21.98
N GLU A 245 16.98 30.18 -21.04
CA GLU A 245 18.32 30.69 -21.39
C GLU A 245 19.25 29.52 -21.73
N PRO A 246 19.75 29.43 -22.98
CA PRO A 246 20.76 28.45 -23.32
C PRO A 246 21.98 28.75 -22.45
N GLY A 247 22.45 27.74 -21.71
CA GLY A 247 23.73 27.81 -21.03
C GLY A 247 24.78 28.32 -22.00
N ASP A 248 25.38 29.45 -21.63
CA ASP A 248 26.45 30.16 -22.32
C ASP A 248 27.52 29.15 -22.77
N VAL A 249 27.47 28.75 -24.05
CA VAL A 249 28.51 27.93 -24.67
C VAL A 249 29.72 28.86 -24.79
N PRO A 250 30.85 28.59 -24.10
CA PRO A 250 32.02 29.43 -24.24
C PRO A 250 32.47 29.38 -25.69
N THR A 251 32.34 30.51 -26.38
CA THR A 251 32.81 30.66 -27.76
C THR A 251 34.33 30.78 -27.70
N THR A 252 35.05 29.66 -27.74
CA THR A 252 36.50 29.68 -27.87
C THR A 252 36.87 30.12 -29.28
N LYS A 253 37.49 31.30 -29.38
CA LYS A 253 38.12 31.80 -30.61
C LYS A 253 39.20 30.83 -31.11
N PRO A 254 39.41 30.74 -32.44
CA PRO A 254 40.38 29.84 -33.05
C PRO A 254 41.73 30.55 -33.23
N ASP A 255 42.64 30.45 -32.27
CA ASP A 255 44.06 30.81 -32.45
C ASP A 255 44.89 30.08 -31.39
N ASP A 256 45.32 28.86 -31.71
CA ASP A 256 46.65 28.33 -31.39
C ASP A 256 46.71 26.85 -31.79
N MET A 257 47.23 26.59 -32.98
CA MET A 257 47.83 25.28 -33.27
C MET A 257 49.25 25.28 -32.67
N PRO A 258 49.62 24.18 -32.01
CA PRO A 258 50.89 23.57 -32.35
C PRO A 258 50.68 22.14 -32.81
N ALA A 259 51.26 21.86 -33.96
CA ALA A 259 51.28 20.55 -34.61
C ALA A 259 51.89 19.47 -33.72
N THR A 260 51.36 18.24 -33.76
CA THR A 260 52.17 17.01 -33.90
C THR A 260 51.34 15.77 -34.21
N LYS A 261 51.50 15.32 -35.46
CA LYS A 261 51.64 13.96 -36.01
C LYS A 261 50.57 12.84 -35.81
N PRO A 262 50.43 11.96 -36.82
CA PRO A 262 49.30 11.05 -37.01
C PRO A 262 49.60 9.63 -36.50
N GLY A 263 48.58 8.95 -35.97
CA GLY A 263 48.64 7.53 -35.68
C GLY A 263 47.36 7.01 -35.04
N ASP A 264 46.82 5.95 -35.66
CA ASP A 264 45.81 5.02 -35.16
C ASP A 264 44.33 5.40 -35.27
N VAL A 265 43.80 5.09 -36.45
CA VAL A 265 42.41 4.65 -36.65
C VAL A 265 42.29 3.21 -36.12
N PRO A 266 41.25 2.90 -35.33
CA PRO A 266 40.36 1.83 -35.78
C PRO A 266 38.88 2.24 -35.90
N GLN A 267 38.27 1.63 -36.91
CA GLN A 267 36.91 1.76 -37.42
C GLN A 267 35.81 1.28 -36.44
N PRO A 268 34.54 1.67 -36.66
CA PRO A 268 33.39 1.18 -35.89
C PRO A 268 32.98 -0.23 -36.34
N LEU A 269 32.63 -1.10 -35.40
CA LEU A 269 32.08 -2.43 -35.70
C LEU A 269 30.55 -2.49 -35.52
N ASP A 270 29.97 -3.04 -36.58
CA ASP A 270 28.61 -3.43 -36.90
C ASP A 270 27.66 -3.98 -35.82
N THR A 271 26.45 -3.44 -35.88
CA THR A 271 25.14 -4.07 -36.16
C THR A 271 24.90 -5.59 -35.93
N THR A 272 23.72 -5.82 -35.32
CA THR A 272 22.67 -6.83 -35.64
C THR A 272 22.49 -8.01 -34.69
N ARG A 273 21.19 -8.33 -34.47
CA ARG A 273 20.54 -9.58 -33.99
C ARG A 273 20.03 -9.54 -32.54
N ASP A 274 18.81 -9.92 -32.19
CA ASP A 274 17.72 -10.62 -32.89
C ASP A 274 16.36 -10.29 -32.25
N ASN A 275 15.33 -10.21 -33.10
CA ASN A 275 13.92 -10.12 -32.76
C ASN A 275 13.35 -11.54 -32.61
N LYS A 276 12.61 -11.84 -31.53
CA LYS A 276 11.66 -12.97 -31.50
C LYS A 276 10.41 -12.64 -30.66
N PRO A 277 9.19 -12.84 -31.19
CA PRO A 277 7.96 -12.64 -30.44
C PRO A 277 7.54 -13.92 -29.69
N ILE A 278 6.95 -13.74 -28.51
CA ILE A 278 6.20 -14.74 -27.74
C ILE A 278 4.80 -14.10 -27.62
N GLY A 279 3.71 -14.65 -28.16
CA GLY A 279 3.24 -16.02 -28.08
C GLY A 279 2.03 -16.04 -27.15
N GLU A 280 0.86 -15.68 -27.71
CA GLU A 280 -0.45 -15.70 -27.05
C GLU A 280 -0.81 -17.11 -26.55
N ASN A 281 -1.52 -17.18 -25.42
CA ASN A 281 -2.33 -18.36 -25.06
C ASN A 281 -3.64 -17.92 -24.37
N PRO A 282 -4.73 -18.71 -24.54
CA PRO A 282 -6.10 -18.21 -24.51
C PRO A 282 -6.76 -18.27 -23.12
N VAL A 283 -7.73 -17.37 -22.93
CA VAL A 283 -8.62 -17.27 -21.77
C VAL A 283 -9.62 -18.42 -21.77
N GLU A 284 -9.57 -19.26 -20.73
CA GLU A 284 -10.57 -20.29 -20.46
C GLU A 284 -11.72 -19.71 -19.62
N LYS A 285 -12.94 -19.92 -20.10
CA LYS A 285 -14.20 -19.33 -19.63
C LYS A 285 -14.92 -20.35 -18.74
N PRO A 286 -15.27 -20.09 -17.48
CA PRO A 286 -16.17 -20.97 -16.74
C PRO A 286 -17.63 -20.67 -17.11
N SER A 287 -18.33 -21.73 -17.53
CA SER A 287 -19.78 -21.78 -17.75
C SER A 287 -20.54 -21.69 -16.41
N PRO A 288 -21.77 -21.14 -16.37
CA PRO A 288 -22.54 -21.00 -15.14
C PRO A 288 -23.34 -22.28 -14.81
N GLU A 289 -23.25 -22.74 -13.56
CA GLU A 289 -24.15 -23.74 -12.96
C GLU A 289 -25.32 -23.07 -12.19
N PRO A 290 -26.42 -23.80 -11.96
CA PRO A 290 -27.77 -23.26 -12.04
C PRO A 290 -28.32 -22.67 -10.72
N VAL A 291 -29.20 -21.68 -10.88
CA VAL A 291 -29.91 -20.97 -9.82
C VAL A 291 -30.89 -21.90 -9.11
N GLU A 292 -30.57 -22.26 -7.87
CA GLU A 292 -31.50 -22.92 -6.95
C GLU A 292 -32.50 -21.92 -6.36
N LYS A 293 -33.74 -22.36 -6.31
CA LYS A 293 -34.97 -21.59 -6.08
C LYS A 293 -35.44 -21.85 -4.66
N LEU A 294 -35.35 -20.87 -3.75
CA LEU A 294 -36.06 -20.87 -2.46
C LEU A 294 -36.54 -19.44 -2.16
N GLU A 295 -37.83 -19.19 -2.38
CA GLU A 295 -38.91 -19.24 -1.38
C GLU A 295 -39.10 -17.91 -0.63
N LYS A 296 -40.22 -17.25 -0.96
CA LYS A 296 -40.75 -16.05 -0.30
C LYS A 296 -41.45 -16.46 1.00
N PRO A 297 -41.22 -15.79 2.15
CA PRO A 297 -42.19 -15.82 3.22
C PRO A 297 -43.14 -14.61 3.13
N ALA A 298 -44.42 -14.98 2.98
CA ALA A 298 -45.66 -14.34 3.39
C ALA A 298 -45.66 -12.86 3.82
N ALA A 299 -46.44 -12.08 3.08
CA ALA A 299 -47.03 -10.83 3.52
C ALA A 299 -47.92 -11.06 4.76
N LYS A 300 -47.73 -10.26 5.80
CA LYS A 300 -48.66 -10.15 6.92
C LYS A 300 -49.47 -8.88 6.73
N THR A 301 -50.74 -9.08 6.39
CA THR A 301 -51.81 -8.10 6.32
C THR A 301 -51.97 -7.40 7.68
N VAL A 302 -51.93 -6.07 7.69
CA VAL A 302 -52.56 -5.26 8.73
C VAL A 302 -53.34 -4.16 8.02
N ASN A 303 -54.64 -4.16 8.25
CA ASN A 303 -55.61 -3.18 7.77
C ASN A 303 -56.79 -3.24 8.74
N PRO A 304 -57.59 -2.17 8.90
CA PRO A 304 -57.27 -0.75 8.94
C PRO A 304 -57.14 -0.20 10.38
#